data_AF-U2UVD5-F1
#
_entry.id   AF-U2UVD5-F1
#
_cell.length_a   1.000
_cell.length_b   1.000
_cell.length_c   1.000
_cell.angle_alpha   90.00
_cell.angle_beta   90.00
_cell.angle_gamma   90.00
#
_symmetry.space_group_name_H-M   'P 1'
#
loop_
_entity.id
_entity.type
_entity.pdbx_description
1 polymer ?
#
loop_
_entity_poly.entity_id
_entity_poly.type
_entity_poly.pdbx_seq_one_letter_code
_entity_poly.pdbx_strand_id
1 'polypeptide(L)'
;MKIRKLTAAAAILALLASNAVYAGGWQSSRGGWWYDLGGGNYPAGGWLWIDGNGDRIEECYYFKPDGWLLTGTTTPDGFTVDGNGAWTVNGVVQRRAVSGGSNGSALSAASERAELLRLVNQERSRAGLQPLSDNSALDRVAEQRAQELGTLFSHTRPNGQEWSSLYAPMGITEYHAVGENIASGQKSAESVMDSWMHSEGHRRNILDPKYSSIGIGYSVQGGQSYWVQNFLG
;
A
#
# COMPACT_ATOMS: atom_id res chain seq x y z
N MET A 1 -45.49 44.47 -36.30
CA MET A 1 -44.30 45.20 -36.81
C MET A 1 -43.68 45.90 -35.60
N LYS A 2 -42.47 45.68 -35.07
CA LYS A 2 -41.23 44.99 -35.48
C LYS A 2 -40.54 44.44 -34.21
N ILE A 3 -39.84 43.34 -34.40
CA ILE A 3 -38.92 42.62 -33.49
C ILE A 3 -37.68 43.48 -33.16
N ARG A 4 -37.05 43.26 -31.99
CA ARG A 4 -35.58 43.17 -31.72
C ARG A 4 -35.30 43.45 -30.22
N LYS A 5 -34.42 42.79 -29.46
CA LYS A 5 -33.56 41.59 -29.58
C LYS A 5 -33.19 41.25 -28.14
N LEU A 6 -33.45 40.02 -27.69
CA LEU A 6 -32.93 39.49 -26.41
C LEU A 6 -31.50 39.03 -26.65
N THR A 7 -30.53 39.65 -25.97
CA THR A 7 -29.19 39.08 -25.81
C THR A 7 -29.14 38.38 -24.46
N ALA A 8 -29.31 37.06 -24.48
CA ALA A 8 -28.96 36.21 -23.34
C ALA A 8 -27.48 35.87 -23.46
N ALA A 9 -26.67 36.28 -22.48
CA ALA A 9 -25.31 35.81 -22.31
C ALA A 9 -25.37 34.38 -21.78
N ALA A 10 -24.83 33.42 -22.53
CA ALA A 10 -24.69 32.04 -22.09
C ALA A 10 -23.54 31.96 -21.07
N ALA A 11 -23.87 31.71 -19.80
CA ALA A 11 -22.90 31.27 -18.82
C ALA A 11 -22.66 29.77 -19.01
N ILE A 12 -21.48 29.40 -19.49
CA ILE A 12 -21.02 28.01 -19.50
C ILE A 12 -20.66 27.66 -18.05
N LEU A 13 -21.57 27.00 -17.35
CA LEU A 13 -21.29 26.39 -16.05
C LEU A 13 -20.64 25.02 -16.31
N ALA A 14 -19.31 24.97 -16.26
CA ALA A 14 -18.59 23.70 -16.23
C ALA A 14 -18.86 23.03 -14.87
N LEU A 15 -19.71 22.00 -14.86
CA LEU A 15 -19.81 21.06 -13.76
C LEU A 15 -18.51 20.24 -13.73
N LEU A 16 -17.54 20.69 -12.94
CA LEU A 16 -16.50 19.81 -12.45
C LEU A 16 -17.17 18.85 -11.48
N ALA A 17 -17.48 17.63 -11.93
CA ALA A 17 -17.71 16.53 -11.02
C ALA A 17 -16.39 16.28 -10.28
N SER A 18 -16.29 16.81 -9.07
CA SER A 18 -15.29 16.39 -8.11
C SER A 18 -15.51 14.91 -7.85
N ASN A 19 -14.68 14.07 -8.45
CA ASN A 19 -14.52 12.71 -7.97
C ASN A 19 -13.97 12.84 -6.54
N ALA A 20 -14.84 12.61 -5.56
CA ALA A 20 -14.41 12.52 -4.18
C ALA A 20 -13.39 11.38 -4.10
N VAL A 21 -12.13 11.73 -3.83
CA VAL A 21 -11.15 10.77 -3.33
C VAL A 21 -11.66 10.40 -1.94
N TYR A 22 -12.36 9.26 -1.83
CA TYR A 22 -12.84 8.76 -0.55
C TYR A 22 -11.62 8.43 0.32
N ALA A 23 -11.41 9.22 1.38
CA ALA A 23 -10.64 8.78 2.51
C ALA A 23 -11.43 7.65 3.19
N GLY A 24 -10.76 6.54 3.50
CA GLY A 24 -11.38 5.39 4.17
C GLY A 24 -12.11 5.76 5.47
N GLY A 25 -13.06 4.94 5.89
CA GLY A 25 -13.85 5.16 7.10
C GLY A 25 -14.76 3.98 7.47
N TRP A 26 -15.31 4.03 8.67
CA TRP A 26 -16.25 3.03 9.17
C TRP A 26 -17.53 3.00 8.34
N GLN A 27 -17.92 1.80 7.94
CA GLN A 27 -19.16 1.52 7.22
C GLN A 27 -20.00 0.53 8.01
N SER A 28 -21.32 0.61 7.87
CA SER A 28 -22.24 -0.35 8.47
C SER A 28 -23.27 -0.83 7.46
N SER A 29 -23.55 -2.12 7.47
CA SER A 29 -24.71 -2.68 6.76
C SER A 29 -25.18 -3.97 7.42
N ARG A 30 -26.47 -4.27 7.35
CA ARG A 30 -27.10 -5.47 7.93
C ARG A 30 -26.81 -5.68 9.44
N GLY A 31 -26.59 -4.60 10.19
CA GLY A 31 -26.26 -4.65 11.62
C GLY A 31 -24.82 -5.00 11.96
N GLY A 32 -23.95 -5.18 10.96
CA GLY A 32 -22.50 -5.34 11.14
C GLY A 32 -21.74 -4.08 10.75
N TRP A 33 -20.47 -4.03 11.16
CA TRP A 33 -19.53 -2.98 10.80
C TRP A 33 -18.39 -3.55 9.95
N TRP A 34 -17.87 -2.74 9.04
CA TRP A 34 -16.63 -3.01 8.31
C TRP A 34 -15.91 -1.68 8.12
N TYR A 35 -14.62 -1.73 7.78
CA TYR A 35 -13.86 -0.51 7.57
C TYR A 35 -13.52 -0.38 6.08
N ASP A 36 -14.00 0.67 5.44
CA ASP A 36 -13.59 0.99 4.09
C ASP A 36 -12.21 1.62 4.15
N LEU A 37 -11.22 0.99 3.53
CA LEU A 37 -9.89 1.59 3.38
C LEU A 37 -9.87 2.62 2.23
N GLY A 38 -10.97 2.73 1.47
CA GLY A 38 -11.10 3.48 0.24
C GLY A 38 -11.02 2.56 -0.98
N GLY A 39 -11.60 3.01 -2.10
CA GLY A 39 -11.48 2.31 -3.40
C GLY A 39 -12.11 0.92 -3.47
N GLY A 40 -13.01 0.57 -2.53
CA GLY A 40 -13.64 -0.75 -2.44
C GLY A 40 -12.81 -1.80 -1.70
N ASN A 41 -11.76 -1.38 -0.99
CA ASN A 41 -10.91 -2.25 -0.17
C ASN A 41 -11.33 -2.23 1.31
N TYR A 42 -11.12 -3.33 2.02
CA TYR A 42 -11.46 -3.47 3.43
C TYR A 42 -10.57 -4.51 4.12
N PRO A 43 -10.26 -4.35 5.42
CA PRO A 43 -9.48 -5.32 6.16
C PRO A 43 -10.27 -6.62 6.35
N ALA A 44 -9.59 -7.76 6.24
CA ALA A 44 -10.18 -9.08 6.41
C ALA A 44 -9.16 -10.07 7.00
N GLY A 45 -9.63 -10.95 7.88
CA GLY A 45 -8.86 -12.08 8.42
C GLY A 45 -7.77 -11.73 9.42
N GLY A 46 -7.86 -10.61 10.14
CA GLY A 46 -6.83 -10.20 11.08
C GLY A 46 -7.10 -8.89 11.82
N TRP A 47 -6.13 -8.47 12.62
CA TRP A 47 -6.16 -7.25 13.42
C TRP A 47 -5.71 -6.01 12.65
N LEU A 48 -6.33 -4.87 12.92
CA LEU A 48 -5.91 -3.56 12.41
C LEU A 48 -6.12 -2.47 13.47
N TRP A 49 -5.12 -1.61 13.63
CA TRP A 49 -5.21 -0.39 14.43
C TRP A 49 -5.78 0.75 13.58
N ILE A 50 -6.82 1.42 14.06
CA ILE A 50 -7.58 2.41 13.30
C ILE A 50 -7.81 3.63 14.19
N ASP A 51 -7.39 4.81 13.72
CA ASP A 51 -7.81 6.11 14.26
C ASP A 51 -9.17 6.47 13.62
N GLY A 52 -10.22 5.84 14.13
CA GLY A 52 -11.56 5.90 13.51
C GLY A 52 -12.26 7.24 13.67
N ASN A 53 -11.82 8.05 14.63
CA ASN A 53 -12.41 9.34 15.01
C ASN A 53 -11.48 10.53 14.72
N GLY A 54 -10.26 10.28 14.24
CA GLY A 54 -9.27 11.30 13.89
C GLY A 54 -8.66 12.01 15.10
N ASP A 55 -8.72 11.41 16.29
CA ASP A 55 -8.24 12.02 17.54
C ASP A 55 -6.76 11.74 17.83
N ARG A 56 -6.08 11.04 16.92
CA ARG A 56 -4.69 10.59 17.03
C ARG A 56 -4.48 9.54 18.12
N ILE A 57 -5.52 8.79 18.44
CA ILE A 57 -5.47 7.61 19.28
C ILE A 57 -6.11 6.46 18.48
N GLU A 58 -5.32 5.43 18.23
CA GLU A 58 -5.80 4.26 17.50
C GLU A 58 -6.35 3.22 18.48
N GLU A 59 -7.48 2.62 18.12
CA GLU A 59 -7.98 1.37 18.69
C GLU A 59 -7.68 0.18 17.77
N CYS A 60 -7.53 -1.02 18.34
CA CYS A 60 -7.29 -2.24 17.57
C CYS A 60 -8.58 -3.03 17.35
N TYR A 61 -8.79 -3.52 16.14
CA TYR A 61 -10.02 -4.17 15.70
C TYR A 61 -9.72 -5.46 14.95
N TYR A 62 -10.48 -6.53 15.18
CA TYR A 62 -10.34 -7.78 14.45
C TYR A 62 -11.39 -7.91 13.35
N PHE A 63 -10.95 -8.16 12.13
CA PHE A 63 -11.82 -8.39 10.98
C PHE A 63 -11.85 -9.87 10.64
N LYS A 64 -13.05 -10.42 10.49
CA LYS A 64 -13.27 -11.78 10.01
C LYS A 64 -12.76 -11.93 8.56
N PRO A 65 -12.54 -13.16 8.07
CA PRO A 65 -12.13 -13.39 6.68
C PRO A 65 -13.08 -12.81 5.63
N ASP A 66 -14.33 -12.55 6.00
CA ASP A 66 -15.37 -11.95 5.15
C ASP A 66 -15.40 -10.40 5.23
N GLY A 67 -14.42 -9.76 5.89
CA GLY A 67 -14.27 -8.30 5.95
C GLY A 67 -15.07 -7.60 7.04
N TRP A 68 -15.91 -8.34 7.77
CA TRP A 68 -16.73 -7.79 8.83
C TRP A 68 -15.95 -7.72 10.14
N LEU A 69 -16.13 -6.61 10.84
CA LEU A 69 -15.66 -6.41 12.19
C LEU A 69 -16.26 -7.46 13.12
N LEU A 70 -15.42 -8.03 13.98
CA LEU A 70 -15.82 -8.90 15.06
C LEU A 70 -16.13 -8.06 16.30
N THR A 71 -17.26 -8.30 16.96
CA THR A 71 -17.70 -7.52 18.14
C THR A 71 -18.19 -8.43 19.27
N GLY A 72 -17.99 -8.00 20.51
CA GLY A 72 -18.56 -8.58 21.73
C GLY A 72 -18.19 -10.04 22.00
N THR A 73 -17.00 -10.47 21.59
CA THR A 73 -16.62 -11.89 21.60
C THR A 73 -15.12 -12.10 21.77
N THR A 74 -14.70 -13.37 21.80
CA THR A 74 -13.29 -13.77 21.75
C THR A 74 -12.90 -14.04 20.29
N THR A 75 -11.75 -13.51 19.88
CA THR A 75 -11.18 -13.67 18.54
C THR A 75 -10.57 -15.07 18.37
N PRO A 76 -10.31 -15.53 17.13
CA PRO A 76 -9.77 -16.87 16.88
C PRO A 76 -8.41 -17.15 17.54
N ASP A 77 -7.62 -16.10 17.77
CA ASP A 77 -6.31 -16.14 18.43
C ASP A 77 -6.38 -15.93 19.97
N GLY A 78 -7.60 -15.89 20.54
CA GLY A 78 -7.83 -15.96 21.99
C GLY A 78 -7.89 -14.62 22.72
N PHE A 79 -7.93 -13.49 22.02
CA PHE A 79 -8.10 -12.17 22.63
C PHE A 79 -9.57 -11.75 22.65
N THR A 80 -9.92 -10.74 23.44
CA THR A 80 -11.31 -10.29 23.60
C THR A 80 -11.57 -8.95 22.93
N VAL A 81 -12.68 -8.80 22.22
CA VAL A 81 -13.16 -7.52 21.69
C VAL A 81 -14.45 -7.09 22.40
N ASP A 82 -14.60 -5.80 22.66
CA ASP A 82 -15.79 -5.25 23.31
C ASP A 82 -17.00 -5.15 22.36
N GLY A 83 -18.13 -4.62 22.84
CA GLY A 83 -19.35 -4.44 22.04
C GLY A 83 -19.19 -3.55 20.81
N ASN A 84 -18.14 -2.72 20.76
CA ASN A 84 -17.79 -1.87 19.62
C ASN A 84 -16.70 -2.50 18.74
N GLY A 85 -16.23 -3.71 19.08
CA GLY A 85 -15.20 -4.46 18.35
C GLY A 85 -13.77 -4.07 18.69
N ALA A 86 -13.57 -3.19 19.67
CA ALA A 86 -12.23 -2.78 20.07
C ALA A 86 -11.59 -3.86 20.96
N TRP A 87 -10.32 -4.16 20.70
CA TRP A 87 -9.54 -5.10 21.50
C TRP A 87 -9.48 -4.64 22.95
N THR A 88 -9.69 -5.58 23.87
CA THR A 88 -9.62 -5.37 25.30
C THR A 88 -8.68 -6.36 25.97
N VAL A 89 -8.03 -5.91 27.03
CA VAL A 89 -7.32 -6.75 27.99
C VAL A 89 -7.87 -6.42 29.37
N ASN A 90 -8.38 -7.43 30.08
CA ASN A 90 -9.05 -7.24 31.38
C ASN A 90 -10.16 -6.18 31.37
N GLY A 91 -10.92 -6.10 30.27
CA GLY A 91 -12.02 -5.14 30.11
C GLY A 91 -11.59 -3.70 29.77
N VAL A 92 -10.28 -3.45 29.58
CA VAL A 92 -9.75 -2.14 29.17
C VAL A 92 -9.44 -2.14 27.69
N VAL A 93 -10.01 -1.19 26.94
CA VAL A 93 -9.73 -1.02 25.50
C VAL A 93 -8.26 -0.68 25.29
N GLN A 94 -7.62 -1.44 24.41
CA GLN A 94 -6.23 -1.21 24.03
C GLN A 94 -6.18 -0.05 23.04
N ARG A 95 -5.47 1.00 23.45
CA ARG A 95 -5.29 2.24 22.69
C ARG A 95 -3.82 2.54 22.54
N ARG A 96 -3.44 3.14 21.42
CA ARG A 96 -2.10 3.71 21.27
C ARG A 96 -2.17 5.10 20.66
N ALA A 97 -1.42 6.04 21.23
CA ALA A 97 -1.28 7.36 20.63
C ALA A 97 -0.55 7.23 19.29
N VAL A 98 -1.07 7.89 18.26
CA VAL A 98 -0.34 8.17 17.04
C VAL A 98 0.85 9.05 17.44
N SER A 99 2.01 8.42 17.57
CA SER A 99 3.19 9.07 18.16
C SER A 99 3.69 10.18 17.23
N GLY A 100 3.47 11.43 17.65
CA GLY A 100 3.91 12.63 16.97
C GLY A 100 5.42 12.81 17.01
N GLY A 101 6.12 12.22 16.05
CA GLY A 101 7.54 12.39 15.79
C GLY A 101 7.96 11.46 14.64
N SER A 102 7.92 11.98 13.41
CA SER A 102 8.60 11.41 12.22
C SER A 102 8.61 9.87 12.13
N ASN A 103 7.45 9.23 12.27
CA ASN A 103 7.23 7.79 12.07
C ASN A 103 6.08 7.50 11.08
N GLY A 104 5.63 8.53 10.35
CA GLY A 104 4.73 8.39 9.21
C GLY A 104 5.40 7.77 7.97
N SER A 105 6.61 7.22 8.09
CA SER A 105 7.37 6.56 7.02
C SER A 105 7.37 5.03 7.13
N ALA A 106 7.31 4.43 8.33
CA ALA A 106 7.40 2.98 8.49
C ALA A 106 6.03 2.28 8.44
N LEU A 107 5.00 2.87 9.05
CA LEU A 107 3.62 2.38 8.96
C LEU A 107 3.01 2.68 7.57
N SER A 108 3.36 3.82 6.96
CA SER A 108 3.08 4.07 5.54
C SER A 108 3.91 3.14 4.66
N ALA A 109 5.19 2.89 4.94
CA ALA A 109 5.96 1.91 4.16
C ALA A 109 5.29 0.53 4.17
N ALA A 110 4.89 0.01 5.32
CA ALA A 110 4.25 -1.30 5.39
C ALA A 110 2.91 -1.33 4.62
N SER A 111 2.07 -0.30 4.76
CA SER A 111 0.80 -0.23 4.02
C SER A 111 1.00 -0.06 2.51
N GLU A 112 1.95 0.79 2.12
CA GLU A 112 2.30 1.06 0.71
C GLU A 112 2.96 -0.14 0.04
N ARG A 113 3.79 -0.90 0.78
CA ARG A 113 4.39 -2.16 0.29
C ARG A 113 3.31 -3.21 0.02
N ALA A 114 2.39 -3.39 0.97
CA ALA A 114 1.29 -4.34 0.81
C ALA A 114 0.37 -3.96 -0.37
N GLU A 115 0.05 -2.67 -0.51
CA GLU A 115 -0.76 -2.18 -1.62
C GLU A 115 -0.04 -2.34 -2.96
N LEU A 116 1.27 -2.05 -3.01
CA LEU A 116 2.06 -2.23 -4.22
C LEU A 116 2.14 -3.70 -4.65
N LEU A 117 2.29 -4.63 -3.70
CA LEU A 117 2.21 -6.07 -4.00
C LEU A 117 0.85 -6.46 -4.59
N ARG A 118 -0.24 -5.94 -4.00
CA ARG A 118 -1.60 -6.17 -4.49
C ARG A 118 -1.76 -5.68 -5.92
N LEU A 119 -1.30 -4.47 -6.23
CA LEU A 119 -1.36 -3.87 -7.56
C LEU A 119 -0.52 -4.65 -8.59
N VAL A 120 0.69 -5.09 -8.22
CA VAL A 120 1.50 -5.98 -9.07
C VAL A 120 0.74 -7.26 -9.41
N ASN A 121 0.17 -7.92 -8.40
CA ASN A 121 -0.56 -9.16 -8.60
C ASN A 121 -1.88 -8.96 -9.37
N GLN A 122 -2.48 -7.77 -9.28
CA GLN A 122 -3.61 -7.39 -10.12
C GLN A 122 -3.22 -7.30 -11.60
N GLU A 123 -2.10 -6.65 -11.93
CA GLU A 123 -1.59 -6.58 -13.32
C GLU A 123 -1.17 -7.95 -13.85
N ARG A 124 -0.51 -8.77 -13.02
CA ARG A 124 -0.15 -10.13 -13.39
C ARG A 124 -1.37 -11.01 -13.66
N SER A 125 -2.41 -10.91 -12.83
CA SER A 125 -3.69 -11.59 -13.05
C SER A 125 -4.36 -11.16 -14.36
N ARG A 126 -4.38 -9.86 -14.68
CA ARG A 126 -4.86 -9.34 -15.97
C ARG A 126 -4.10 -9.91 -17.16
N ALA A 127 -2.81 -10.22 -16.98
CA ALA A 127 -1.96 -10.85 -17.99
C ALA A 127 -2.02 -12.39 -17.98
N GLY A 128 -2.84 -13.02 -17.12
CA GLY A 128 -2.94 -14.48 -17.01
C GLY A 128 -1.75 -15.15 -16.32
N LEU A 129 -0.99 -14.39 -15.51
CA LEU A 129 0.20 -14.87 -14.81
C LEU A 129 -0.10 -15.22 -13.36
N GLN A 130 0.71 -16.11 -12.78
CA GLN A 130 0.66 -16.43 -11.36
C GLN A 130 1.07 -15.23 -10.51
N PRO A 131 0.43 -15.03 -9.34
CA PRO A 131 0.81 -13.97 -8.40
C PRO A 131 2.22 -14.21 -7.86
N LEU A 132 2.96 -13.13 -7.64
CA LEU A 132 4.21 -13.16 -6.90
C LEU A 132 3.93 -13.27 -5.40
N SER A 133 4.74 -14.08 -4.73
CA SER A 133 4.74 -14.19 -3.27
C SER A 133 5.71 -13.18 -2.67
N ASP A 134 5.29 -12.54 -1.58
CA ASP A 134 6.17 -11.72 -0.75
C ASP A 134 7.32 -12.56 -0.19
N ASN A 135 8.53 -11.99 -0.16
CA ASN A 135 9.71 -12.68 0.36
C ASN A 135 10.48 -11.77 1.32
N SER A 136 10.44 -12.11 2.61
CA SER A 136 11.02 -11.29 3.69
C SER A 136 12.54 -11.08 3.58
N ALA A 137 13.28 -11.97 2.91
CA ALA A 137 14.70 -11.75 2.63
C ALA A 137 14.90 -10.74 1.51
N LEU A 138 14.07 -10.84 0.47
CA LEU A 138 14.07 -9.92 -0.67
C LEU A 138 13.55 -8.53 -0.29
N ASP A 139 12.67 -8.45 0.69
CA ASP A 139 12.23 -7.22 1.33
C ASP A 139 13.39 -6.45 1.96
N ARG A 140 14.22 -7.14 2.76
CA ARG A 140 15.41 -6.52 3.35
C ARG A 140 16.38 -6.01 2.28
N VAL A 141 16.49 -6.74 1.15
CA VAL A 141 17.26 -6.25 0.00
C VAL A 141 16.63 -4.97 -0.54
N ALA A 142 15.34 -4.98 -0.83
CA ALA A 142 14.63 -3.85 -1.43
C ALA A 142 14.61 -2.62 -0.52
N GLU A 143 14.48 -2.79 0.80
CA GLU A 143 14.57 -1.73 1.80
C GLU A 143 15.97 -1.09 1.82
N GLN A 144 17.02 -1.91 1.86
CA GLN A 144 18.41 -1.43 1.77
C GLN A 144 18.65 -0.68 0.46
N ARG A 145 18.13 -1.19 -0.65
CA ARG A 145 18.20 -0.53 -1.96
C ARG A 145 17.45 0.81 -1.95
N ALA A 146 16.24 0.87 -1.40
CA ALA A 146 15.47 2.11 -1.32
C ALA A 146 16.19 3.19 -0.50
N GLN A 147 16.95 2.81 0.53
CA GLN A 147 17.82 3.73 1.27
C GLN A 147 19.01 4.20 0.41
N GLU A 148 19.69 3.27 -0.27
CA GLU A 148 20.83 3.57 -1.14
C GLU A 148 20.47 4.50 -2.32
N LEU A 149 19.24 4.39 -2.86
CA LEU A 149 18.75 5.25 -3.94
C LEU A 149 18.70 6.74 -3.56
N GLY A 150 18.52 7.07 -2.28
CA GLY A 150 18.60 8.46 -1.83
C GLY A 150 20.01 9.03 -1.79
N THR A 151 21.03 8.16 -1.84
CA THR A 151 22.42 8.57 -2.04
C THR A 151 22.79 8.57 -3.53
N LEU A 152 22.37 7.55 -4.27
CA LEU A 152 22.63 7.38 -5.70
C LEU A 152 21.45 6.69 -6.37
N PHE A 153 20.68 7.42 -7.18
CA PHE A 153 19.57 6.87 -7.95
C PHE A 153 20.09 6.10 -9.18
N SER A 154 20.51 4.86 -8.97
CA SER A 154 21.07 3.96 -9.98
C SER A 154 20.84 2.50 -9.59
N HIS A 155 20.84 1.60 -10.58
CA HIS A 155 20.92 0.15 -10.35
C HIS A 155 22.29 -0.27 -9.79
N THR A 156 23.33 0.55 -9.96
CA THR A 156 24.61 0.35 -9.25
C THR A 156 24.49 0.92 -7.83
N ARG A 157 24.94 0.16 -6.84
CA ARG A 157 24.95 0.59 -5.44
C ARG A 157 25.98 1.71 -5.21
N PRO A 158 25.85 2.54 -4.17
CA PRO A 158 26.80 3.61 -3.86
C PRO A 158 28.25 3.14 -3.66
N ASN A 159 28.45 1.87 -3.30
CA ASN A 159 29.76 1.25 -3.15
C ASN A 159 30.35 0.71 -4.48
N GLY A 160 29.69 0.93 -5.61
CA GLY A 160 30.13 0.49 -6.94
C GLY A 160 29.77 -0.96 -7.31
N GLN A 161 29.12 -1.71 -6.41
CA GLN A 161 28.68 -3.07 -6.69
C GLN A 161 27.31 -3.10 -7.36
N GLU A 162 27.00 -4.20 -8.05
CA GLU A 162 25.66 -4.47 -8.57
C GLU A 162 24.62 -4.57 -7.44
N TRP A 163 23.38 -4.16 -7.69
CA TRP A 163 22.28 -4.23 -6.71
C TRP A 163 22.05 -5.63 -6.14
N SER A 164 22.23 -6.68 -6.95
CA SER A 164 22.08 -8.08 -6.55
C SER A 164 23.18 -8.58 -5.60
N SER A 165 24.25 -7.82 -5.39
CA SER A 165 25.29 -8.14 -4.39
C SER A 165 24.77 -8.25 -2.96
N LEU A 166 23.58 -7.71 -2.69
CA LEU A 166 22.89 -7.83 -1.39
C LEU A 166 22.25 -9.20 -1.15
N TYR A 167 22.07 -10.03 -2.18
CA TYR A 167 21.29 -11.28 -2.07
C TYR A 167 21.96 -12.29 -1.14
N ALA A 168 23.22 -12.63 -1.39
CA ALA A 168 23.95 -13.59 -0.57
C ALA A 168 24.09 -13.14 0.90
N PRO A 169 24.47 -11.87 1.21
CA PRO A 169 24.44 -11.36 2.58
C PRO A 169 23.08 -11.44 3.28
N MET A 170 21.98 -11.38 2.52
CA MET A 170 20.60 -11.46 3.05
C MET A 170 20.05 -12.89 3.11
N GLY A 171 20.86 -13.90 2.76
CA GLY A 171 20.49 -15.32 2.79
C GLY A 171 19.84 -15.84 1.52
N ILE A 172 19.81 -15.06 0.44
CA ILE A 172 19.24 -15.45 -0.85
C ILE A 172 20.36 -16.08 -1.69
N THR A 173 20.35 -17.41 -1.77
CA THR A 173 21.41 -18.20 -2.43
C THR A 173 20.90 -19.10 -3.56
N GLU A 174 19.58 -19.32 -3.61
CA GLU A 174 18.93 -20.13 -4.65
C GLU A 174 18.01 -19.25 -5.49
N TYR A 175 18.37 -19.07 -6.76
CA TYR A 175 17.57 -18.38 -7.77
C TYR A 175 18.15 -18.66 -9.16
N HIS A 176 17.32 -18.54 -10.18
CA HIS A 176 17.73 -18.65 -11.59
C HIS A 176 17.42 -17.39 -12.39
N ALA A 177 16.61 -16.49 -11.84
CA ALA A 177 16.29 -15.20 -12.44
C ALA A 177 16.14 -14.11 -11.38
N VAL A 178 16.63 -12.90 -11.70
CA VAL A 178 16.49 -11.72 -10.83
C VAL A 178 16.14 -10.47 -11.65
N GLY A 179 15.42 -9.53 -11.04
CA GLY A 179 15.11 -8.23 -11.65
C GLY A 179 15.02 -7.12 -10.61
N GLU A 180 15.21 -5.87 -11.04
CA GLU A 180 15.01 -4.68 -10.21
C GLU A 180 14.22 -3.62 -10.99
N ASN A 181 13.18 -3.07 -10.37
CA ASN A 181 12.58 -1.80 -10.76
C ASN A 181 12.88 -0.78 -9.66
N ILE A 182 13.22 0.45 -10.06
CA ILE A 182 13.42 1.58 -9.14
C ILE A 182 12.59 2.78 -9.58
N ALA A 183 12.13 3.59 -8.63
CA ALA A 183 11.46 4.85 -8.91
C ALA A 183 11.71 5.88 -7.82
N SER A 184 11.51 7.16 -8.14
CA SER A 184 11.66 8.25 -7.19
C SER A 184 10.59 9.32 -7.40
N GLY A 185 9.96 9.77 -6.32
CA GLY A 185 9.08 10.94 -6.30
C GLY A 185 7.60 10.65 -6.31
N GLN A 186 7.21 9.41 -6.60
CA GLN A 186 5.83 8.96 -6.48
C GLN A 186 5.44 8.88 -5.01
N LYS A 187 4.26 9.40 -4.67
CA LYS A 187 3.84 9.56 -3.26
C LYS A 187 3.01 8.39 -2.73
N SER A 188 2.65 7.44 -3.60
CA SER A 188 1.87 6.25 -3.26
C SER A 188 2.17 5.08 -4.19
N ALA A 189 1.77 3.89 -3.77
CA ALA A 189 1.82 2.63 -4.49
C ALA A 189 1.11 2.70 -5.84
N GLU A 190 -0.06 3.34 -5.92
CA GLU A 190 -0.79 3.52 -7.17
C GLU A 190 0.00 4.39 -8.15
N SER A 191 0.56 5.50 -7.65
CA SER A 191 1.33 6.43 -8.49
C SER A 191 2.60 5.79 -9.05
N VAL A 192 3.29 4.98 -8.25
CA VAL A 192 4.50 4.27 -8.70
C VAL A 192 4.17 3.09 -9.61
N MET A 193 3.09 2.35 -9.31
CA MET A 193 2.65 1.26 -10.17
C MET A 193 2.24 1.77 -11.55
N ASP A 194 1.46 2.85 -11.61
CA ASP A 194 1.08 3.48 -12.88
C ASP A 194 2.31 3.91 -13.68
N SER A 195 3.28 4.54 -13.01
CA SER A 195 4.55 4.94 -13.64
C SER A 195 5.33 3.75 -14.21
N TRP A 196 5.41 2.64 -13.49
CA TRP A 196 6.10 1.43 -13.96
C TRP A 196 5.35 0.73 -15.09
N MET A 197 4.02 0.65 -15.05
CA MET A 197 3.23 0.03 -16.11
C MET A 197 3.26 0.82 -17.42
N HIS A 198 3.45 2.13 -17.36
CA HIS A 198 3.67 2.97 -18.54
C HIS A 198 5.10 2.93 -19.10
N SER A 199 6.02 2.23 -18.43
CA SER A 199 7.41 2.09 -18.85
C SER A 199 7.71 0.67 -19.32
N GLU A 200 8.09 0.50 -20.59
CA GLU A 200 8.31 -0.82 -21.19
C GLU A 200 9.28 -1.70 -20.38
N GLY A 201 10.40 -1.14 -19.93
CA GLY A 201 11.41 -1.86 -19.16
C GLY A 201 10.88 -2.36 -17.81
N HIS A 202 10.20 -1.49 -17.06
CA HIS A 202 9.66 -1.82 -15.74
C HIS A 202 8.47 -2.79 -15.83
N ARG A 203 7.56 -2.53 -16.78
CA ARG A 203 6.42 -3.41 -17.08
C ARG A 203 6.87 -4.82 -17.46
N ARG A 204 7.95 -4.94 -18.26
CA ARG A 204 8.51 -6.24 -18.63
C ARG A 204 8.94 -7.03 -17.41
N ASN A 205 9.55 -6.41 -16.40
CA ASN A 205 9.91 -7.11 -15.16
C ASN A 205 8.66 -7.56 -14.37
N ILE A 206 7.67 -6.66 -14.20
CA ILE A 206 6.42 -6.96 -13.47
C ILE A 206 5.67 -8.15 -14.07
N LEU A 207 5.63 -8.23 -15.41
CA LEU A 207 4.90 -9.25 -16.16
C LEU A 207 5.79 -10.40 -16.66
N ASP A 208 7.01 -10.55 -16.14
CA ASP A 208 7.85 -11.68 -16.53
C ASP A 208 7.37 -12.96 -15.82
N PRO A 209 7.00 -14.03 -16.56
CA PRO A 209 6.56 -15.28 -15.96
C PRO A 209 7.66 -16.03 -15.20
N LYS A 210 8.94 -15.68 -15.41
CA LYS A 210 10.05 -16.37 -14.73
C LYS A 210 10.14 -16.06 -13.24
N TYR A 211 9.51 -14.97 -12.78
CA TYR A 211 9.52 -14.58 -11.37
C TYR A 211 8.34 -15.19 -10.61
N SER A 212 8.62 -15.66 -9.39
CA SER A 212 7.64 -16.21 -8.45
C SER A 212 7.60 -15.45 -7.12
N SER A 213 8.62 -14.64 -6.83
CA SER A 213 8.69 -13.85 -5.62
C SER A 213 9.08 -12.39 -5.88
N ILE A 214 8.67 -11.53 -4.97
CA ILE A 214 8.97 -10.11 -4.99
C ILE A 214 9.33 -9.64 -3.59
N GLY A 215 10.25 -8.68 -3.52
CA GLY A 215 10.49 -7.88 -2.34
C GLY A 215 10.34 -6.42 -2.68
N ILE A 216 9.74 -5.65 -1.77
CA ILE A 216 9.37 -4.25 -2.02
C ILE A 216 10.10 -3.33 -1.05
N GLY A 217 10.64 -2.23 -1.53
CA GLY A 217 11.33 -1.22 -0.72
C GLY A 217 10.66 0.12 -0.86
N TYR A 218 10.50 0.84 0.26
CA TYR A 218 10.06 2.23 0.26
C TYR A 218 10.87 3.03 1.29
N SER A 219 11.44 4.15 0.86
CA SER A 219 12.13 5.08 1.76
C SER A 219 11.76 6.53 1.40
N VAL A 220 11.79 7.41 2.40
CA VAL A 220 11.62 8.86 2.19
C VAL A 220 12.82 9.58 2.79
N GLN A 221 13.54 10.35 1.98
CA GLN A 221 14.74 11.10 2.39
C GLN A 221 14.64 12.53 1.86
N GLY A 222 14.74 13.52 2.75
CA GLY A 222 14.61 14.92 2.35
C GLY A 222 13.26 15.28 1.71
N GLY A 223 12.19 14.53 2.03
CA GLY A 223 10.87 14.70 1.41
C GLY A 223 10.71 14.03 0.03
N GLN A 224 11.77 13.41 -0.48
CA GLN A 224 11.77 12.63 -1.72
C GLN A 224 11.54 11.15 -1.40
N SER A 225 10.57 10.52 -2.07
CA SER A 225 10.33 9.08 -1.97
C SER A 225 11.18 8.28 -2.93
N TYR A 226 11.54 7.06 -2.53
CA TYR A 226 12.27 6.08 -3.31
C TYR A 226 11.61 4.71 -3.19
N TRP A 227 11.35 4.07 -4.33
CA TRP A 227 10.64 2.80 -4.42
C TRP A 227 11.50 1.76 -5.12
N VAL A 228 11.41 0.53 -4.65
CA VAL A 228 12.13 -0.62 -5.23
C VAL A 228 11.18 -1.81 -5.34
N GLN A 229 11.24 -2.52 -6.46
CA GLN A 229 10.79 -3.91 -6.55
C GLN A 229 11.99 -4.76 -6.94
N ASN A 230 12.35 -5.72 -6.09
CA ASN A 230 13.27 -6.78 -6.47
C ASN A 230 12.47 -8.05 -6.76
N PHE A 231 12.74 -8.69 -7.89
CA PHE A 231 12.06 -9.89 -8.35
C PHE A 231 12.99 -11.09 -8.28
N LEU A 232 12.45 -12.25 -7.94
CA LEU A 232 13.17 -13.51 -7.81
C LEU A 232 12.38 -14.63 -8.49
N GLY A 233 13.09 -15.46 -9.26
CA GLY A 233 12.59 -16.68 -9.88
C GLY A 233 13.44 -17.88 -9.51
#